data_AF-A0AAJ4YBH9-F1
#
_entry.id   AF-A0AAJ4YBH9-F1
#
_cell.length_a   1.000
_cell.length_b   1.000
_cell.length_c   1.000
_cell.angle_alpha   90.00
_cell.angle_beta   90.00
_cell.angle_gamma   90.00
#
_symmetry.space_group_name_H-M   'P 1'
#
loop_
_entity.id
_entity.type
_entity.pdbx_description
1 polymer ?
#
loop_
_entity_poly.entity_id
_entity_poly.type
_entity_poly.pdbx_seq_one_letter_code
_entity_poly.pdbx_strand_id
1 'polypeptide(L)'
;MARPSPYPPELRERAVRMVAEIRPNYSTEWAAMKAVAAKLGIGTAEVNAGQRPGRTSGEATEIKRLRAEVAELRRADEILKVASAFFAAELDRPSKRS
;
A
#
# COMPACT_ATOMS: atom_id res chain seq x y z
N MET A 1 2.93 -28.26 -31.20
CA MET A 1 2.26 -28.60 -29.93
C MET A 1 2.09 -27.32 -29.12
N ALA A 2 0.93 -27.09 -28.53
CA ALA A 2 0.69 -25.88 -27.71
C ALA A 2 1.64 -25.87 -26.51
N ARG A 3 2.25 -24.71 -26.22
CA ARG A 3 3.13 -24.53 -25.06
C ARG A 3 2.34 -24.89 -23.78
N PRO A 4 2.88 -25.74 -22.89
CA PRO A 4 2.22 -26.03 -21.62
C PRO A 4 1.94 -24.72 -20.88
N SER A 5 0.68 -24.45 -20.60
CA SER A 5 0.29 -23.31 -19.77
C SER A 5 0.84 -23.55 -18.36
N PRO A 6 1.56 -22.59 -17.75
CA PRO A 6 2.08 -22.73 -16.39
C PRO A 6 0.96 -22.81 -15.33
N TYR A 7 -0.29 -22.53 -15.72
CA TYR A 7 -1.46 -22.58 -14.85
C TYR A 7 -2.34 -23.82 -15.14
N PRO A 8 -2.75 -24.58 -14.10
CA PRO A 8 -3.67 -25.70 -14.23
C PRO A 8 -5.03 -25.32 -14.87
N PRO A 9 -5.72 -26.25 -15.54
CA PRO A 9 -7.04 -26.00 -16.13
C PRO A 9 -8.07 -25.52 -15.10
N GLU A 10 -8.07 -26.11 -13.90
CA GLU A 10 -9.02 -25.78 -12.83
C GLU A 10 -8.87 -24.32 -12.36
N LEU A 11 -7.62 -23.84 -12.28
CA LEU A 11 -7.32 -22.46 -11.91
C LEU A 11 -7.81 -21.48 -13.00
N ARG A 12 -7.66 -21.84 -14.27
CA ARG A 12 -8.12 -21.02 -15.40
C ARG A 12 -9.64 -20.91 -15.43
N GLU A 13 -10.35 -22.03 -15.31
CA GLU A 13 -11.81 -22.05 -15.28
C GLU A 13 -12.36 -21.24 -14.10
N ARG A 14 -11.75 -21.41 -12.92
CA ARG A 14 -12.10 -20.63 -11.73
C ARG A 14 -11.85 -19.13 -11.94
N ALA A 15 -10.72 -18.75 -12.52
CA ALA A 15 -10.39 -17.34 -12.78
C ALA A 15 -11.41 -16.71 -13.74
N VAL A 16 -11.79 -17.39 -14.83
CA VAL A 16 -12.79 -16.92 -15.79
C VAL A 16 -14.15 -16.72 -15.12
N ARG A 17 -14.58 -17.68 -14.29
CA ARG A 17 -15.84 -17.57 -13.52
C ARG A 17 -15.83 -16.37 -12.58
N MET A 18 -14.74 -16.19 -11.83
CA MET A 18 -14.60 -15.05 -10.92
C MET A 18 -14.61 -13.70 -11.66
N VAL A 19 -14.01 -13.61 -12.85
CA VAL A 19 -14.05 -12.37 -13.66
C VAL A 19 -15.49 -12.08 -14.08
N ALA A 20 -16.23 -13.08 -14.55
CA ALA A 20 -17.63 -12.91 -14.93
C ALA A 20 -18.51 -12.43 -13.76
N GLU A 21 -18.29 -12.98 -12.56
CA GLU A 21 -19.02 -12.59 -11.34
C GLU A 21 -18.78 -11.13 -10.95
N ILE A 22 -17.53 -10.65 -11.02
CA ILE A 22 -17.20 -9.29 -10.56
C ILE A 22 -17.26 -8.25 -11.67
N ARG A 23 -17.34 -8.65 -12.95
CA ARG A 23 -17.34 -7.75 -14.11
C ARG A 23 -18.33 -6.58 -13.97
N PRO A 24 -19.56 -6.73 -13.45
CA PRO A 24 -20.50 -5.62 -13.29
C PRO A 24 -20.03 -4.53 -12.32
N ASN A 25 -19.14 -4.86 -11.39
CA ASN A 25 -18.64 -3.93 -10.37
C ASN A 25 -17.50 -3.02 -10.87
N TYR A 26 -17.07 -3.18 -12.13
CA TYR A 26 -15.95 -2.43 -12.70
C TYR A 26 -16.34 -1.76 -14.01
N SER A 27 -15.73 -0.60 -14.30
CA SER A 27 -15.93 0.12 -15.55
C SER A 27 -15.36 -0.61 -16.76
N THR A 28 -14.27 -1.36 -16.58
CA THR A 28 -13.59 -2.08 -17.66
C THR A 28 -13.34 -3.54 -17.31
N GLU A 29 -13.36 -4.39 -18.34
CA GLU A 29 -13.03 -5.80 -18.20
C GLU A 29 -11.59 -6.00 -17.72
N TRP A 30 -10.66 -5.19 -18.22
CA TRP A 30 -9.28 -5.16 -17.75
C TRP A 30 -9.14 -4.90 -16.25
N ALA A 31 -9.98 -4.02 -15.67
CA ALA A 31 -9.97 -3.77 -14.22
C ALA A 31 -10.47 -4.99 -13.42
N ALA A 32 -11.54 -5.64 -13.89
CA ALA A 32 -12.04 -6.88 -13.28
C ALA A 32 -10.99 -8.01 -13.37
N MET A 33 -10.36 -8.20 -14.53
CA MET A 33 -9.29 -9.19 -14.72
C MET A 33 -8.10 -8.94 -13.78
N LYS A 34 -7.65 -7.69 -13.64
CA LYS A 34 -6.58 -7.34 -12.70
C LYS A 34 -6.95 -7.63 -11.25
N ALA A 35 -8.20 -7.34 -10.85
CA ALA A 35 -8.66 -7.63 -9.50
C ALA A 35 -8.69 -9.14 -9.20
N VAL A 36 -9.14 -9.96 -10.15
CA VAL A 36 -9.09 -11.43 -10.02
C VAL A 36 -7.66 -11.94 -10.01
N ALA A 37 -6.80 -11.47 -10.90
CA ALA A 37 -5.39 -11.86 -10.96
C ALA A 37 -4.69 -11.57 -9.62
N ALA A 38 -4.91 -10.38 -9.04
CA ALA A 38 -4.39 -10.01 -7.73
C ALA A 38 -4.94 -10.93 -6.62
N LYS A 39 -6.25 -11.24 -6.63
CA LYS A 39 -6.89 -12.13 -5.65
C LYS A 39 -6.39 -13.57 -5.73
N LEU A 40 -5.99 -14.03 -6.92
CA LEU A 40 -5.42 -15.36 -7.16
C LEU A 40 -3.89 -15.39 -7.09
N GLY A 41 -3.23 -14.26 -6.81
CA GLY A 41 -1.76 -14.18 -6.77
C GLY A 41 -1.08 -14.39 -8.13
N ILE A 42 -1.81 -14.24 -9.24
CA ILE A 42 -1.32 -14.42 -10.59
C ILE A 42 -0.50 -13.17 -10.98
N GLY A 43 0.76 -13.36 -11.38
CA GLY A 43 1.69 -12.29 -11.74
C GLY A 43 2.42 -11.63 -10.55
N THR A 44 1.91 -11.75 -9.31
CA THR A 44 2.65 -11.28 -8.12
C THR A 44 3.84 -12.18 -7.79
N ALA A 45 3.75 -13.48 -8.09
CA ALA A 45 4.88 -14.40 -7.95
C ALA A 45 6.05 -14.03 -8.88
N GLU A 46 5.76 -13.60 -10.12
CA GLU A 46 6.79 -13.20 -11.08
C GLU A 46 7.47 -11.89 -10.65
N VAL A 47 6.72 -10.93 -10.12
CA VAL A 47 7.26 -9.69 -9.56
C VAL A 47 8.10 -9.97 -8.32
N ASN A 48 7.60 -10.80 -7.39
CA ASN A 48 8.35 -11.18 -6.18
C ASN A 48 9.60 -12.02 -6.50
N ALA A 49 9.58 -12.79 -7.59
CA ALA A 49 10.73 -13.55 -8.09
C ALA A 49 11.69 -12.70 -8.96
N GLY A 50 11.43 -11.40 -9.14
CA GLY A 50 12.25 -10.50 -9.95
C GLY A 50 12.18 -10.74 -11.46
N GLN A 51 11.26 -11.59 -11.93
CA GLN A 51 11.08 -11.90 -13.36
C GLN A 51 10.34 -10.81 -14.12
N ARG A 52 9.63 -9.93 -13.41
CA ARG A 52 8.90 -8.80 -13.98
C ARG A 52 9.15 -7.53 -13.17
N PRO A 53 9.37 -6.37 -13.82
CA PRO A 53 9.49 -5.10 -13.10
C PRO A 53 8.19 -4.77 -12.37
N GLY A 54 8.30 -4.44 -11.09
CA GLY A 54 7.20 -4.09 -10.20
C GLY A 54 7.67 -4.02 -8.75
N ARG A 55 6.86 -3.43 -7.87
CA ARG A 55 7.13 -3.46 -6.42
C ARG A 55 6.77 -4.83 -5.88
N THR A 56 7.70 -5.44 -5.16
CA THR A 56 7.45 -6.69 -4.45
C THR A 56 6.47 -6.48 -3.31
N SER A 57 5.81 -7.55 -2.86
CA SER A 57 4.94 -7.52 -1.69
C SER A 57 5.69 -7.03 -0.44
N GLY A 58 6.96 -7.42 -0.29
CA GLY A 58 7.84 -6.99 0.82
C GLY A 58 8.13 -5.49 0.80
N GLU A 59 8.49 -4.95 -0.36
CA GLU A 59 8.71 -3.51 -0.53
C GLU A 59 7.43 -2.70 -0.26
N ALA A 60 6.27 -3.20 -0.69
CA ALA A 60 4.99 -2.55 -0.45
C ALA A 60 4.65 -2.50 1.06
N THR A 61 4.92 -3.57 1.80
CA THR A 61 4.72 -3.60 3.25
C THR A 61 5.65 -2.64 3.98
N GLU A 62 6.91 -2.57 3.56
CA GLU A 62 7.89 -1.69 4.19
C GLU A 62 7.57 -0.22 3.93
N ILE A 63 7.18 0.15 2.72
CA ILE A 63 6.73 1.51 2.41
C ILE A 63 5.54 1.92 3.28
N LYS A 64 4.59 1.01 3.52
CA LYS A 64 3.44 1.31 4.38
C LYS A 64 3.87 1.53 5.83
N ARG A 65 4.78 0.70 6.35
CA ARG A 65 5.36 0.84 7.69
C ARG A 65 6.08 2.19 7.84
N LEU A 66 6.99 2.49 6.92
CA LEU A 66 7.76 3.75 6.93
C LEU A 66 6.85 4.97 6.84
N ARG A 67 5.77 4.91 6.04
CA ARG A 67 4.79 6.01 5.97
C ARG A 67 4.07 6.24 7.29
N ALA A 68 3.72 5.18 8.01
CA ALA A 68 3.10 5.30 9.33
C ALA A 68 4.08 5.90 10.35
N GLU A 69 5.34 5.45 10.33
CA GLU A 69 6.39 5.96 11.20
C GLU A 69 6.68 7.45 10.93
N VAL A 70 6.82 7.85 9.67
CA VAL A 70 7.01 9.27 9.30
C VAL A 70 5.83 10.14 9.74
N ALA A 71 4.61 9.63 9.66
CA ALA A 71 3.43 10.38 10.11
C ALA A 71 3.45 10.61 11.63
N GLU A 72 3.84 9.60 12.40
CA GLU A 72 3.93 9.71 13.86
C GLU A 72 5.09 10.61 14.28
N LEU A 73 6.25 10.49 13.65
CA LEU A 73 7.40 11.37 13.89
C LEU A 73 7.05 12.84 13.63
N ARG A 74 6.30 13.13 12.56
CA ARG A 74 5.84 14.49 12.26
C ARG A 74 4.88 15.03 13.31
N ARG A 75 3.97 14.19 13.83
CA ARG A 75 3.07 14.58 14.92
C ARG A 75 3.85 14.89 16.19
N ALA A 76 4.84 14.06 16.53
CA ALA A 76 5.70 14.31 17.69
C ALA A 76 6.51 15.60 17.55
N ASP A 77 7.08 15.85 16.37
CA ASP A 77 7.81 17.09 16.06
C ASP A 77 6.90 18.33 16.19
N GLU A 78 5.65 18.25 15.75
CA GLU A 78 4.67 19.33 15.91
C GLU A 78 4.37 19.63 17.38
N ILE A 79 4.16 18.59 18.20
CA ILE A 79 3.95 18.74 19.65
C ILE A 79 5.16 19.43 20.29
N LEU A 80 6.37 18.99 19.95
CA LEU A 80 7.61 19.57 20.49
C LEU A 80 7.80 21.03 20.07
N LYS A 81 7.46 21.38 18.82
CA LYS A 81 7.50 22.77 18.33
C LYS A 81 6.50 23.66 19.04
N VAL A 82 5.28 23.18 19.28
CA VAL A 82 4.26 23.92 20.03
C VAL A 82 4.70 24.12 21.48
N ALA A 83 5.22 23.07 22.12
CA ALA A 83 5.72 23.16 23.49
C ALA A 83 6.90 24.13 23.63
N SER A 84 7.87 24.08 22.70
CA SER A 84 9.01 24.99 22.73
C SER A 84 8.59 26.45 22.51
N ALA A 85 7.65 26.69 21.60
CA ALA A 85 7.08 28.02 21.40
C ALA A 85 6.35 28.54 22.66
N PHE A 86 5.61 27.68 23.35
CA PHE A 86 4.95 28.03 24.62
C PHE A 86 5.96 28.44 25.69
N PHE A 87 7.01 27.64 25.93
CA PHE A 87 8.02 27.95 26.93
C PHE A 87 8.84 29.21 26.58
N ALA A 88 9.16 29.41 25.30
CA ALA A 88 9.83 30.63 24.86
C ALA A 88 8.99 31.89 25.15
N ALA A 89 7.67 31.83 24.92
CA ALA A 89 6.76 32.94 25.21
C ALA A 89 6.61 33.21 26.71
N GLU A 90 6.69 32.18 27.56
CA GLU A 90 6.64 32.33 29.01
C GLU A 90 7.91 32.99 29.57
N LEU A 91 9.09 32.67 29.02
CA LEU A 91 10.37 33.28 29.40
C LEU A 91 10.46 34.78 29.05
N ASP A 92 9.80 35.21 27.98
CA ASP A 92 9.85 36.60 27.49
C ASP A 92 8.91 37.54 28.28
N ARG A 93 8.13 37.00 29.22
CA ARG A 93 7.21 37.80 30.05
C ARG A 93 7.94 38.38 31.27
N PRO A 94 8.00 39.70 31.46
CA PRO A 94 8.63 40.29 32.64
C PRO A 94 7.87 39.86 33.90
N SER A 95 8.56 39.18 34.82
CA SER A 95 8.01 38.88 36.14
C SER A 95 7.73 40.21 36.86
N LYS A 96 6.44 40.48 37.14
CA LYS A 96 6.09 41.53 38.10
C LYS A 96 6.48 41.00 39.49
N ARG A 97 7.68 41.37 39.94
CA ARG A 97 8.04 41.25 41.36
C ARG A 97 7.11 42.17 42.14
N SER A 98 6.22 41.59 42.95
CA SER A 98 5.54 42.29 44.04
C SER A 98 6.49 42.49 45.20
#